data_AF-A0A7W7W9C5-F1
#
_entry.id   AF-A0A7W7W9C5-F1
#
_cell.length_a   1.000
_cell.length_b   1.000
_cell.length_c   1.000
_cell.angle_alpha   90.00
_cell.angle_beta   90.00
_cell.angle_gamma   90.00
#
_symmetry.space_group_name_H-M   'P 1'
#
loop_
_entity.id
_entity.type
_entity.pdbx_description
1 polymer ?
#
loop_
_entity_poly.entity_id
_entity_poly.type
_entity_poly.pdbx_seq_one_letter_code
_entity_poly.pdbx_strand_id
1 'polypeptide(L)' 'MKRFSCDESVELVTAYLEDELDELTRDRFEEHLVACEGCARHLAQSRTTVVALGELRPQGLPGDMRERLLTAFRERRHP' A
#
# COMPACT_ATOMS: atom_id res chain seq x y z
N MET A 1 -14.37 -5.09 -25.29
CA MET A 1 -14.12 -4.81 -23.86
C MET A 1 -12.90 -5.64 -23.48
N LYS A 2 -11.76 -5.00 -23.16
CA LYS A 2 -10.52 -5.71 -22.80
C LYS A 2 -10.72 -6.32 -21.41
N ARG A 3 -10.51 -7.62 -21.27
CA ARG A 3 -10.58 -8.33 -19.99
C ARG A 3 -9.28 -8.04 -19.22
N PHE A 4 -9.41 -7.62 -17.96
CA PHE A 4 -8.28 -7.32 -17.08
C PHE A 4 -7.35 -8.54 -16.98
N SER A 5 -6.12 -8.42 -17.47
CA SER A 5 -5.18 -9.54 -17.59
C SER A 5 -4.26 -9.69 -16.38
N CYS A 6 -3.56 -10.83 -16.29
CA CYS A 6 -2.51 -11.02 -15.29
C CYS A 6 -1.41 -9.98 -15.44
N ASP A 7 -0.97 -9.69 -16.67
CA ASP A 7 0.07 -8.68 -16.94
C ASP A 7 -0.37 -7.30 -16.42
N GLU A 8 -1.62 -6.91 -16.67
CA GLU A 8 -2.18 -5.65 -16.14
C GLU A 8 -2.26 -5.66 -14.61
N SER A 9 -2.60 -6.79 -13.99
CA SER A 9 -2.58 -6.93 -12.53
C SER A 9 -1.16 -6.76 -11.99
N VAL A 10 -0.16 -7.45 -12.54
CA VAL A 10 1.22 -7.37 -12.08
C VAL A 10 1.76 -5.93 -12.12
N GLU A 11 1.53 -5.22 -13.23
CA GLU A 11 1.98 -3.83 -13.38
C GLU A 11 1.31 -2.87 -12.38
N LEU A 12 0.06 -3.15 -11.98
CA LEU A 12 -0.71 -2.29 -11.09
C LEU A 12 -0.58 -2.65 -9.61
N VAL A 13 0.19 -3.68 -9.23
CA VAL A 13 0.34 -4.10 -7.82
C VAL A 13 0.83 -2.95 -6.94
N THR A 14 1.81 -2.17 -7.39
CA THR A 14 2.35 -1.06 -6.59
C THR A 14 1.31 0.03 -6.38
N ALA A 15 0.68 0.51 -7.45
CA ALA A 15 -0.37 1.52 -7.37
C ALA A 15 -1.57 1.05 -6.52
N TYR A 16 -1.91 -0.25 -6.54
CA TYR A 16 -2.92 -0.82 -5.65
C TYR A 16 -2.50 -0.76 -4.17
N LEU A 17 -1.23 -1.09 -3.87
CA LEU A 17 -0.70 -1.05 -2.50
C LEU A 17 -0.57 0.38 -1.96
N GLU A 18 -0.35 1.36 -2.83
CA GLU A 18 -0.20 2.78 -2.50
C GLU A 18 -1.52 3.57 -2.54
N ASP A 19 -2.63 2.88 -2.79
CA ASP A 19 -3.98 3.47 -2.87
C ASP A 19 -4.16 4.49 -4.02
N GLU A 20 -3.42 4.32 -5.11
CA GLU A 20 -3.37 5.27 -6.25
C GLU A 20 -4.28 4.89 -7.43
N LEU A 21 -4.93 3.73 -7.39
CA LEU A 21 -5.87 3.32 -8.43
C LEU A 21 -7.20 4.07 -8.31
N ASP A 22 -7.75 4.49 -9.44
CA ASP A 22 -9.15 4.91 -9.53
C ASP A 22 -10.12 3.76 -9.19
N GLU A 23 -11.33 4.09 -8.77
CA GLU A 23 -12.33 3.13 -8.29
C GLU A 23 -12.61 2.01 -9.30
N LEU A 24 -12.79 2.35 -10.58
CA LEU A 24 -13.12 1.37 -11.62
C LEU A 24 -11.95 0.41 -11.87
N THR A 25 -10.72 0.92 -11.86
CA THR A 25 -9.51 0.10 -12.03
C THR A 25 -9.28 -0.79 -10.82
N ARG A 26 -9.53 -0.29 -9.60
CA ARG A 26 -9.47 -1.06 -8.36
C ARG A 26 -10.45 -2.23 -8.38
N ASP A 27 -11.72 -1.98 -8.72
CA ASP A 27 -12.74 -3.02 -8.76
C ASP A 27 -12.35 -4.18 -9.70
N ARG A 28 -11.84 -3.84 -10.89
CA ARG A 28 -11.38 -4.84 -11.87
C ARG A 28 -10.15 -5.60 -11.40
N PHE A 29 -9.22 -4.93 -10.73
CA PHE A 29 -8.06 -5.55 -10.13
C PHE A 29 -8.47 -6.56 -9.05
N GLU A 30 -9.37 -6.16 -8.16
CA GLU A 30 -9.88 -7.02 -7.08
C GLU A 30 -10.69 -8.20 -7.62
N GLU A 31 -11.53 -7.99 -8.63
CA GLU A 31 -12.23 -9.08 -9.34
C GLU A 31 -11.23 -10.09 -9.92
N HIS A 32 -10.13 -9.61 -10.52
CA HIS A 32 -9.09 -10.46 -11.06
C HIS A 32 -8.38 -11.28 -9.97
N LEU A 33 -8.08 -10.69 -8.80
CA LEU A 33 -7.45 -11.40 -7.69
C LEU A 33 -8.33 -12.55 -7.17
N VAL A 34 -9.65 -12.35 -7.12
CA VAL A 34 -10.60 -13.41 -6.73
C VAL A 34 -10.57 -14.57 -7.74
N ALA A 35 -10.44 -14.26 -9.04
CA ALA A 35 -10.45 -15.25 -10.11
C ALA A 35 -9.09 -15.92 -10.38
N CYS A 36 -7.98 -15.35 -9.90
CA CYS A 36 -6.63 -15.80 -10.21
C CYS A 36 -5.75 -15.97 -8.97
N GLU A 37 -5.55 -17.21 -8.53
CA GLU A 37 -4.67 -17.56 -7.40
C GLU A 37 -3.23 -17.08 -7.60
N GLY A 38 -2.73 -17.09 -8.85
CA GLY A 38 -1.38 -16.62 -9.17
C GLY A 38 -1.16 -15.15 -8.84
N CYS A 39 -2.11 -14.29 -9.24
CA CYS A 39 -2.06 -12.86 -8.96
C CYS A 39 -2.33 -12.55 -7.48
N ALA A 40 -3.24 -13.29 -6.82
CA ALA A 40 -3.44 -13.19 -5.37
C ALA A 40 -2.15 -13.52 -4.60
N ARG A 41 -1.43 -14.57 -5.01
CA ARG A 41 -0.14 -14.94 -4.42
C ARG A 41 0.95 -13.91 -4.71
N HIS A 42 0.98 -13.33 -5.92
CA HIS A 42 1.89 -12.23 -6.22
C HIS A 42 1.64 -11.03 -5.30
N LEU A 43 0.39 -10.60 -5.13
CA LEU A 43 0.07 -9.49 -4.22
C LEU A 43 0.53 -9.79 -2.79
N ALA A 44 0.29 -11.01 -2.30
CA ALA A 44 0.76 -11.44 -0.98
C ALA A 44 2.29 -11.35 -0.85
N GLN A 45 3.04 -11.80 -1.87
CA GLN A 45 4.50 -11.69 -1.92
C GLN A 45 4.96 -10.24 -1.90
N SER A 46 4.35 -9.37 -2.71
CA SER A 46 4.69 -7.94 -2.72
C SER A 46 4.45 -7.29 -1.35
N ARG A 47 3.35 -7.63 -0.66
CA ARG A 47 3.10 -7.18 0.72
C ARG A 47 4.18 -7.65 1.69
N THR A 48 4.61 -8.91 1.61
CA THR A 48 5.72 -9.43 2.44
C THR A 48 7.01 -8.67 2.17
N THR A 49 7.34 -8.38 0.91
CA THR A 49 8.51 -7.59 0.55
C THR A 49 8.45 -6.18 1.12
N VAL A 50 7.31 -5.50 1.03
CA VAL A 50 7.12 -4.15 1.62
C VAL A 50 7.35 -4.16 3.13
N VAL A 51 6.78 -5.14 3.85
CA VAL A 51 6.99 -5.27 5.30
C VAL A 51 8.46 -5.50 5.63
N ALA A 52 9.10 -6.47 4.96
CA ALA A 52 10.50 -6.80 5.20
C ALA A 52 11.44 -5.61 4.94
N LEU A 53 11.17 -4.80 3.91
CA LEU A 53 11.93 -3.58 3.63
C LEU A 53 11.63 -2.46 4.64
N GLY A 54 10.40 -2.35 5.15
CA GLY A 54 10.03 -1.37 6.17
C GLY A 54 10.64 -1.64 7.56
N GLU A 55 10.98 -2.89 7.86
CA GLU A 55 11.70 -3.27 9.10
C GLU A 55 13.18 -2.89 9.08
N LEU A 56 13.76 -2.62 7.90
CA LEU A 56 15.11 -2.09 7.80
C LEU A 56 15.13 -0.73 8.52
N ARG A 57 15.87 -0.64 9.63
CA ARG A 57 15.85 0.52 10.52
C ARG A 57 15.90 1.82 9.72
N PRO A 58 14.79 2.57 9.65
CA PRO A 58 14.83 3.94 9.18
C PRO A 58 15.80 4.70 10.09
N GLN A 59 16.45 5.75 9.59
CA GLN A 59 17.15 6.66 10.48
C GLN A 59 16.13 7.12 11.53
N GLY A 60 16.38 6.79 12.80
CA GLY A 60 15.44 7.08 13.88
C GLY A 60 15.11 8.57 13.89
N LEU A 61 13.88 8.91 14.26
CA LEU A 61 13.52 10.31 14.48
C LEU A 61 14.51 10.93 15.49
N PRO A 62 14.94 12.19 15.28
CA PRO A 62 15.66 12.93 16.30
C PRO A 62 14.91 12.84 17.63
N GLY A 63 15.64 12.69 18.74
CA GLY A 63 15.05 12.31 20.04
C GLY A 63 13.89 13.20 20.51
N ASP A 64 13.89 14.49 20.15
CA ASP A 64 12.84 15.46 20.48
C ASP A 64 11.69 15.52 19.46
N MET A 65 11.90 15.02 18.23
CA MET A 65 10.97 15.20 17.12
C MET A 65 9.64 14.48 17.38
N ARG A 66 9.68 13.30 18.00
CA ARG A 66 8.47 12.57 18.39
C ARG A 66 7.62 13.37 19.39
N GLU A 67 8.25 13.96 20.40
CA GLU A 67 7.59 14.79 21.42
C GLU A 67 6.91 16.01 20.77
N ARG A 68 7.65 16.71 19.89
CA ARG A 68 7.16 17.89 19.17
C ARG A 68 5.97 17.57 18.27
N LEU A 69 6.01 16.46 17.54
CA LEU A 69 4.88 16.00 16.71
C LEU A 69 3.65 15.69 17.56
N LEU A 70 3.81 14.97 18.67
CA LEU A 70 2.70 14.65 19.58
C LEU A 70 2.08 15.90 20.20
N THR A 71 2.89 16.88 20.59
CA THR A 71 2.40 18.16 21.09
C THR A 71 1.60 18.92 20.03
N ALA A 72 2.14 19.06 18.81
CA ALA A 72 1.42 19.71 17.71
C ALA A 72 0.08 19.03 17.37
N PHE A 73 0.02 17.69 17.39
CA PHE A 73 -1.25 16.97 17.17
C PHE A 73 -2.26 17.16 18.30
N ARG A 74 -1.80 17.25 19.56
CA ARG A 74 -2.68 17.53 20.72
C ARG A 74 -3.24 18.95 20.65
N GLU A 75 -2.41 19.93 20.34
CA GLU A 75 -2.81 21.33 20.18
C GLU A 75 -3.81 21.49 19.02
N ARG A 76 -3.66 20.74 17.93
CA ARG A 76 -4.63 20.76 16.81
C ARG A 76 -5.97 20.11 17.13
N ARG A 77 -6.01 19.15 18.06
CA ARG A 77 -7.25 18.49 18.52
C ARG A 77 -7.95 19.26 19.64
N HIS A 78 -7.25 20.17 20.30
CA HIS A 78 -7.89 21.19 21.13
C HIS A 78 -8.35 22.32 20.20
N PRO A 79 -9.65 22.68 20.19
CA PRO A 79 -10.16 23.77 19.36
C PRO A 79 -9.56 25.13 19.72
#